data_AF-A0A1C3NU30-F1
#
_entry.id   AF-A0A1C3NU30-F1
#
_cell.length_a   1.000
_cell.length_b   1.000
_cell.length_c   1.000
_cell.angle_alpha   90.00
_cell.angle_beta   90.00
_cell.angle_gamma   90.00
#
_symmetry.space_group_name_H-M   'P 1'
#
loop_
_entity.id
_entity.type
_entity.pdbx_description
1 polymer ?
#
loop_
_entity_poly.entity_id
_entity_poly.type
_entity_poly.pdbx_seq_one_letter_code
_entity_poly.pdbx_strand_id
1 'polypeptide(L)'
;MRGTIPRVLLRQVAAATYHQVWWPPSDRPIYGPDRLPVWDDQDGGYRDPDTGAALSTWDEALDAIGDQDEPAHVGRFGVQVRANGVTANNTNTGRLIGYLTKYLTKSLDTCHAVETDAQRAHADRLADALRYEPCSPGCTNWLLYAVQPKNPRAGLVPGRCRGKAHRRETLGFGGRRVLVSRKWSGKTLADHREDRKTWIRQQLAVLGHTDTGGTPDRVAWQLLRPGDPATPRREHLLLRAVADRHRWRAQLDVARAARGDPDAVSATGTRVPDAA
;
A
#
# COMPACT_ATOMS: atom_id res chain seq x y z
N MET A 1 5.96 11.67 -11.01
CA MET A 1 6.76 12.88 -10.77
C MET A 1 6.06 14.05 -11.46
N ARG A 2 6.01 15.23 -10.85
CA ARG A 2 5.45 16.46 -11.45
C ARG A 2 6.59 17.42 -11.78
N GLY A 3 6.46 18.19 -12.86
CA GLY A 3 7.46 19.16 -13.31
C GLY A 3 8.26 18.70 -14.53
N THR A 4 9.05 19.64 -15.07
CA THR A 4 9.91 19.44 -16.24
C THR A 4 11.29 18.99 -15.78
N ILE A 5 11.52 17.67 -15.79
CA ILE A 5 12.81 17.08 -15.36
C ILE A 5 13.57 16.60 -16.61
N PRO A 6 14.82 17.03 -16.82
CA PRO A 6 15.63 16.54 -17.93
C PRO A 6 15.76 15.01 -17.90
N ARG A 7 15.55 14.36 -19.06
CA ARG A 7 15.64 12.89 -19.16
C ARG A 7 17.03 12.35 -18.82
N VAL A 8 18.08 13.13 -19.11
CA VAL A 8 19.46 12.79 -18.76
C VAL A 8 19.61 12.68 -17.24
N LEU A 9 19.10 13.66 -16.50
CA LEU A 9 19.12 13.65 -15.04
C LEU A 9 18.37 12.44 -14.47
N LEU A 10 17.19 12.11 -15.02
CA LEU A 10 16.44 10.92 -14.58
C LEU A 10 17.22 9.62 -14.79
N ARG A 11 17.97 9.49 -15.89
CA ARG A 11 18.81 8.31 -16.14
C ARG A 11 20.00 8.25 -15.18
N GLN A 12 20.65 9.38 -14.91
CA GLN A 12 21.75 9.46 -13.94
C GLN A 12 21.28 9.08 -12.53
N VAL A 13 20.14 9.64 -12.09
CA VAL A 13 19.56 9.31 -10.78
C VAL A 13 19.17 7.83 -10.73
N ALA A 14 18.53 7.29 -11.75
CA ALA A 14 18.19 5.86 -11.80
C ALA A 14 19.44 4.96 -11.73
N ALA A 15 20.50 5.31 -12.47
CA ALA A 15 21.77 4.56 -12.46
C ALA A 15 22.47 4.61 -11.10
N ALA A 16 22.40 5.74 -10.40
CA ALA A 16 22.98 5.92 -9.08
C ALA A 16 22.10 5.37 -7.94
N THR A 17 20.81 5.12 -8.19
CA THR A 17 19.87 4.67 -7.14
C THR A 17 19.91 3.16 -7.01
N TYR A 18 20.18 2.70 -5.79
CA TYR A 18 20.08 1.31 -5.39
C TYR A 18 19.36 1.21 -4.04
N HIS A 19 18.90 0.00 -3.71
CA HIS A 19 18.31 -0.34 -2.43
C HIS A 19 19.02 -1.55 -1.86
N GLN A 20 19.56 -1.42 -0.66
CA GLN A 20 20.12 -2.53 0.09
C GLN A 20 19.10 -3.04 1.09
N VAL A 21 18.97 -4.37 1.16
CA VAL A 21 18.18 -5.07 2.16
C VAL A 21 19.15 -5.72 3.13
N TRP A 22 19.25 -5.13 4.32
CA TRP A 22 20.03 -5.65 5.43
C TRP A 22 19.13 -6.48 6.32
N TRP A 23 19.13 -7.78 6.10
CA TRP A 23 18.36 -8.77 6.86
C TRP A 23 19.30 -9.78 7.50
N PRO A 24 18.88 -10.43 8.60
CA PRO A 24 19.62 -11.54 9.16
C PRO A 24 19.86 -12.66 8.12
N PRO A 25 20.93 -13.45 8.28
CA PRO A 25 21.21 -14.59 7.42
C PRO A 25 19.99 -15.52 7.31
N SER A 26 19.63 -15.87 6.07
CA SER A 26 18.45 -16.68 5.76
C SER A 26 18.68 -17.68 4.63
N ASP A 27 19.94 -18.00 4.35
CA ASP A 27 20.36 -18.96 3.33
C ASP A 27 20.24 -20.42 3.80
N ARG A 28 20.38 -20.66 5.11
CA ARG A 28 20.35 -22.01 5.70
C ARG A 28 19.38 -22.10 6.87
N PRO A 29 18.28 -22.87 6.77
CA PRO A 29 17.39 -23.08 7.91
C PRO A 29 18.11 -23.91 8.98
N ILE A 30 18.02 -23.45 10.22
CA ILE A 30 18.51 -24.11 11.44
C ILE A 30 17.47 -25.11 11.97
N TYR A 31 16.20 -24.79 11.80
CA TYR A 31 15.08 -25.60 12.27
C TYR A 31 14.36 -26.30 11.12
N GLY A 32 13.92 -27.54 11.37
CA GLY A 32 13.11 -28.34 10.47
C GLY A 32 11.64 -28.39 10.91
N PRO A 33 10.74 -28.97 10.08
CA PRO A 33 9.31 -29.05 10.40
C PRO A 33 9.00 -29.80 11.69
N ASP A 34 9.83 -30.78 12.07
CA ASP A 34 9.64 -31.61 13.26
C ASP A 34 10.33 -31.05 14.52
N ARG A 35 11.10 -29.97 14.36
CA ARG A 35 11.91 -29.37 15.43
C ARG A 35 11.81 -27.85 15.31
N LEU A 36 10.68 -27.29 15.74
CA LEU A 36 10.42 -25.85 15.69
C LEU A 36 10.66 -25.18 17.05
N PRO A 37 11.04 -23.89 17.08
CA PRO A 37 11.11 -23.11 18.31
C PRO A 37 9.78 -23.11 19.07
N VAL A 38 9.86 -23.15 20.39
CA VAL A 38 8.70 -23.22 21.29
C VAL A 38 8.46 -21.84 21.90
N TRP A 39 7.18 -21.46 22.01
CA TRP A 39 6.79 -20.22 22.67
C TRP A 39 6.91 -20.35 24.19
N ASP A 40 7.53 -19.36 24.83
CA ASP A 40 7.58 -19.19 26.27
C ASP A 40 6.64 -18.06 26.70
N ASP A 41 5.60 -18.41 27.46
CA ASP A 41 4.61 -17.47 27.97
C ASP A 41 5.16 -16.56 29.08
N GLN A 42 6.22 -16.96 29.79
CA GLN A 42 6.82 -16.13 30.85
C GLN A 42 7.58 -14.95 30.25
N ASP A 43 8.41 -15.21 29.25
CA ASP A 43 9.27 -14.20 28.64
C ASP A 43 8.68 -13.57 27.37
N GLY A 44 7.58 -14.13 26.85
CA GLY A 44 6.91 -13.61 25.67
C GLY A 44 7.75 -13.73 24.40
N GLY A 45 8.46 -14.85 24.24
CA GLY A 45 9.40 -15.08 23.14
C GLY A 45 9.53 -16.54 22.74
N TYR A 46 10.26 -16.80 21.66
CA TYR A 46 10.57 -18.16 21.21
C TYR A 46 11.91 -18.64 21.77
N ARG A 47 11.95 -19.90 22.17
CA ARG A 47 13.13 -20.62 22.68
C ARG A 47 13.47 -21.82 21.80
N ASP A 48 14.75 -22.15 21.75
CA ASP A 48 15.23 -23.36 21.10
C ASP A 48 14.68 -24.58 21.88
N PRO A 49 14.09 -25.57 21.17
CA PRO A 49 13.37 -26.67 21.81
C PRO A 49 14.26 -27.61 22.62
N ASP A 50 15.56 -27.68 22.33
CA ASP A 50 16.46 -28.65 22.97
C ASP A 50 17.26 -27.99 24.10
N THR A 51 17.77 -26.78 23.87
CA THR A 51 18.61 -26.06 24.83
C THR A 51 17.81 -25.16 25.76
N GLY A 52 16.57 -24.81 25.39
CA GLY A 52 15.77 -23.81 26.08
C GLY A 52 16.31 -22.39 25.94
N ALA A 53 17.37 -22.14 25.15
CA ALA A 53 17.93 -20.81 24.97
C ALA A 53 16.94 -19.90 24.21
N ALA A 54 16.87 -18.62 24.59
CA ALA A 54 16.05 -17.66 23.86
C ALA A 54 16.64 -17.42 22.46
N LEU A 55 15.78 -17.39 21.43
CA LEU A 55 16.18 -17.01 20.08
C LEU A 55 16.51 -15.52 20.02
N SER A 56 17.43 -15.13 19.15
CA SER A 56 17.75 -13.72 18.91
C SER A 56 16.50 -12.97 18.45
N THR A 57 16.24 -11.82 19.03
CA THR A 57 15.19 -10.92 18.57
C THR A 57 15.52 -10.37 17.19
N TRP A 58 14.51 -9.85 16.48
CA TRP A 58 14.72 -9.21 15.18
C TRP A 58 15.76 -8.07 15.24
N ASP A 59 15.69 -7.23 16.26
CA ASP A 59 16.57 -6.07 16.35
C ASP A 59 18.01 -6.52 16.75
N GLU A 60 18.16 -7.48 17.67
CA GLU A 60 19.48 -8.09 17.98
C GLU A 60 20.12 -8.77 16.75
N ALA A 61 19.32 -9.48 15.95
CA ALA A 61 19.80 -10.13 14.74
C ALA A 61 20.22 -9.12 13.65
N LEU A 62 19.67 -7.90 13.67
CA LEU A 62 20.13 -6.80 12.82
C LEU A 62 21.40 -6.15 13.39
N ASP A 63 21.49 -5.96 14.70
CA ASP A 63 22.66 -5.39 15.37
C ASP A 63 23.89 -6.32 15.27
N ALA A 64 23.67 -7.63 15.08
CA ALA A 64 24.72 -8.61 14.83
C ALA A 64 25.36 -8.50 13.43
N ILE A 65 24.75 -7.75 12.50
CA ILE A 65 25.32 -7.51 11.17
C ILE A 65 26.46 -6.50 11.31
N GLY A 66 27.68 -6.95 11.06
CA GLY A 66 28.89 -6.15 11.22
C GLY A 66 29.19 -5.25 10.02
N ASP A 67 30.12 -4.30 10.21
CA ASP A 67 30.54 -3.33 9.19
C ASP A 67 31.16 -3.96 7.93
N GLN A 68 31.64 -5.21 8.05
CA GLN A 68 32.26 -5.97 6.95
C GLN A 68 31.29 -6.94 6.28
N ASP A 69 30.07 -7.08 6.79
CA ASP A 69 29.06 -7.96 6.19
C ASP A 69 28.48 -7.35 4.90
N GLU A 70 27.86 -8.20 4.09
CA GLU A 70 27.19 -7.78 2.86
C GLU A 70 25.66 -7.74 3.03
N PRO A 71 24.95 -6.81 2.36
CA PRO A 71 23.50 -6.81 2.37
C PRO A 71 22.95 -8.07 1.71
N ALA A 72 21.96 -8.70 2.35
CA ALA A 72 21.29 -9.91 1.83
C ALA A 72 20.84 -9.75 0.37
N HIS A 73 20.33 -8.56 0.01
CA HIS A 73 20.02 -8.23 -1.38
C HIS A 73 20.36 -6.79 -1.74
N VAL A 74 20.79 -6.58 -2.99
CA VAL A 74 20.96 -5.24 -3.59
C VAL A 74 20.09 -5.11 -4.83
N GLY A 75 19.03 -4.32 -4.73
CA GLY A 75 18.18 -3.96 -5.86
C GLY A 75 18.71 -2.72 -6.59
N ARG A 76 18.78 -2.77 -7.91
CA ARG A 76 19.12 -1.62 -8.77
C ARG A 76 18.04 -1.43 -9.84
N PHE A 77 17.88 -0.21 -10.34
CA PHE A 77 17.08 -0.02 -11.54
C PHE A 77 17.75 -0.73 -12.73
N GLY A 78 16.95 -1.43 -13.53
CA GLY A 78 17.44 -2.01 -14.78
C GLY A 78 17.88 -0.95 -15.78
N VAL A 79 18.58 -1.37 -16.83
CA VAL A 79 19.10 -0.51 -17.92
C VAL A 79 18.02 0.33 -18.61
N GLN A 80 16.77 -0.13 -18.57
CA GLN A 80 15.66 0.51 -19.28
C GLN A 80 14.92 1.53 -18.42
N VAL A 81 15.23 2.81 -18.62
CA VAL A 81 14.48 3.93 -18.02
C VAL A 81 13.63 4.61 -19.09
N ARG A 82 12.33 4.26 -19.13
CA ARG A 82 11.34 4.92 -20.00
C ARG A 82 10.60 6.03 -19.24
N ALA A 83 11.13 7.25 -19.30
CA ALA A 83 10.51 8.43 -18.73
C ALA A 83 9.58 9.12 -19.73
N ASN A 84 8.30 8.74 -19.71
CA ASN A 84 7.24 9.37 -20.51
C ASN A 84 6.55 10.47 -19.69
N GLY A 85 6.59 11.70 -20.21
CA GLY A 85 5.82 12.81 -19.65
C GLY A 85 4.34 12.67 -20.01
N VAL A 86 3.47 13.07 -19.08
CA VAL A 86 2.02 13.16 -19.32
C VAL A 86 1.61 14.61 -19.08
N THR A 87 1.09 15.27 -20.12
CA THR A 87 0.48 16.60 -20.02
C THR A 87 -1.04 16.45 -19.89
N ALA A 88 -1.69 17.41 -19.21
CA ALA A 88 -3.14 17.45 -19.15
C ALA A 88 -3.73 17.65 -20.57
N ASN A 89 -4.90 17.06 -20.83
CA ASN A 89 -5.70 17.25 -22.04
C ASN A 89 -5.06 16.83 -23.37
N ASN A 90 -4.09 15.90 -23.34
CA ASN A 90 -3.51 15.29 -24.54
C ASN A 90 -4.30 14.02 -24.93
N THR A 91 -4.53 13.81 -26.23
CA THR A 91 -5.19 12.60 -26.79
C THR A 91 -4.52 11.28 -26.37
N ASN A 92 -3.23 11.29 -26.10
CA ASN A 92 -2.44 10.16 -25.59
C ASN A 92 -2.53 9.96 -24.08
N THR A 93 -3.06 10.91 -23.30
CA THR A 93 -3.15 10.79 -21.83
C THR A 93 -4.01 9.60 -21.42
N GLY A 94 -5.15 9.38 -22.10
CA GLY A 94 -5.98 8.20 -21.86
C GLY A 94 -5.26 6.88 -22.12
N ARG A 95 -4.48 6.80 -23.22
CA ARG A 95 -3.67 5.62 -23.56
C ARG A 95 -2.55 5.36 -22.54
N LEU A 96 -1.86 6.41 -22.10
CA LEU A 96 -0.81 6.33 -21.07
C LEU A 96 -1.36 5.86 -19.73
N ILE A 97 -2.52 6.38 -19.31
CA ILE A 97 -3.20 5.94 -18.08
C ILE A 97 -3.67 4.48 -18.22
N GLY A 98 -4.24 4.10 -19.36
CA GLY A 98 -4.62 2.71 -19.65
C GLY A 98 -3.43 1.76 -19.58
N TYR A 99 -2.30 2.14 -20.18
CA TYR A 99 -1.06 1.36 -20.11
C TYR A 99 -0.53 1.26 -18.67
N LEU A 100 -0.53 2.36 -17.90
CA LEU A 100 -0.09 2.33 -16.51
C LEU A 100 -0.97 1.41 -15.66
N THR A 101 -2.29 1.53 -15.80
CA THR A 101 -3.28 0.75 -15.04
C THR A 101 -3.22 -0.74 -15.35
N LYS A 102 -2.84 -1.14 -16.57
CA LYS A 102 -2.51 -2.53 -16.94
C LYS A 102 -1.52 -3.19 -15.97
N TYR A 103 -0.52 -2.45 -15.49
CA TYR A 103 0.53 -2.99 -14.60
C TYR A 103 0.21 -2.83 -13.12
N LEU A 104 -0.95 -2.27 -12.76
CA LEU A 104 -1.37 -2.10 -11.36
C LEU A 104 -2.05 -3.34 -10.77
N THR A 105 -2.22 -4.40 -11.56
CA THR A 105 -2.85 -5.65 -11.10
C THR A 105 -2.12 -6.20 -9.88
N LYS A 106 -2.90 -6.49 -8.84
CA LYS A 106 -2.40 -6.93 -7.53
C LYS A 106 -2.19 -8.44 -7.47
N SER A 107 -2.88 -9.18 -8.32
CA SER A 107 -2.86 -10.64 -8.38
C SER A 107 -2.22 -11.08 -9.70
N LEU A 108 -1.03 -11.67 -9.61
CA LEU A 108 -0.22 -12.13 -10.76
C LEU A 108 -0.79 -13.39 -11.41
N ASP A 109 -1.50 -14.20 -10.64
CA ASP A 109 -2.25 -15.37 -11.13
C ASP A 109 -3.33 -15.00 -12.17
N THR A 110 -3.85 -13.77 -12.15
CA THR A 110 -4.81 -13.29 -13.16
C THR A 110 -4.16 -12.79 -14.45
N CYS A 111 -2.82 -12.70 -14.49
CA CYS A 111 -2.11 -12.20 -15.68
C CYS A 111 -1.87 -13.27 -16.75
N HIS A 112 -2.08 -14.55 -16.44
CA HIS A 112 -1.87 -15.65 -17.35
C HIS A 112 -2.87 -16.78 -17.07
N ALA A 113 -3.33 -17.47 -18.10
CA ALA A 113 -4.12 -18.69 -17.95
C ALA A 113 -3.17 -19.89 -17.81
N VAL A 114 -3.44 -20.74 -16.83
CA VAL A 114 -2.76 -22.04 -16.70
C VAL A 114 -3.55 -23.04 -17.55
N GLU A 115 -2.97 -23.40 -18.70
CA GLU A 115 -3.62 -24.24 -19.72
C GLU A 115 -3.11 -25.68 -19.70
N THR A 116 -1.94 -25.94 -19.09
CA THR A 116 -1.33 -27.27 -19.02
C THR A 116 -0.96 -27.68 -17.60
N ASP A 117 -0.87 -28.99 -17.37
CA ASP A 117 -0.43 -29.53 -16.07
C ASP A 117 1.02 -29.17 -15.74
N ALA A 118 1.88 -29.05 -16.76
CA ALA A 118 3.27 -28.59 -16.59
C ALA A 118 3.32 -27.15 -16.05
N GLN A 119 2.48 -26.26 -16.56
CA GLN A 119 2.36 -24.88 -16.07
C GLN A 119 1.82 -24.85 -14.63
N ARG A 120 0.82 -25.68 -14.32
CA ARG A 120 0.28 -25.81 -12.97
C ARG A 120 1.34 -26.26 -11.98
N ALA A 121 2.05 -27.33 -12.30
CA ALA A 121 3.13 -27.88 -11.48
C ALA A 121 4.28 -26.88 -11.30
N HIS A 122 4.59 -26.07 -12.31
CA HIS A 122 5.59 -25.00 -12.18
C HIS A 122 5.13 -23.94 -11.17
N ALA A 123 3.89 -23.46 -11.26
CA ALA A 123 3.33 -22.50 -10.32
C ALA A 123 3.24 -23.07 -8.88
N ASP A 124 2.93 -24.36 -8.74
CA ASP A 124 2.94 -25.06 -7.45
C ASP A 124 4.33 -25.09 -6.82
N ARG A 125 5.36 -25.47 -7.59
CA ARG A 125 6.75 -25.45 -7.10
C ARG A 125 7.20 -24.05 -6.68
N LEU A 126 6.82 -23.02 -7.44
CA LEU A 126 7.16 -21.65 -7.10
C LEU A 126 6.44 -21.20 -5.81
N ALA A 127 5.16 -21.51 -5.67
CA ALA A 127 4.41 -21.17 -4.46
C ALA A 127 4.93 -21.91 -3.22
N ASP A 128 5.36 -23.17 -3.37
CA ASP A 128 5.93 -23.96 -2.29
C ASP A 128 7.32 -23.45 -1.86
N ALA A 129 8.18 -23.11 -2.82
CA ALA A 129 9.48 -22.47 -2.51
C ALA A 129 9.27 -21.16 -1.75
N LEU A 130 8.43 -20.26 -2.28
CA LEU A 130 8.14 -18.95 -1.67
C LEU A 130 7.40 -19.05 -0.33
N ARG A 131 6.86 -20.22 0.03
CA ARG A 131 6.15 -20.44 1.29
C ARG A 131 7.07 -20.25 2.49
N TYR A 132 8.34 -20.66 2.37
CA TYR A 132 9.31 -20.67 3.46
C TYR A 132 10.30 -19.51 3.44
N GLU A 133 10.37 -18.74 2.35
CA GLU A 133 11.23 -17.56 2.28
C GLU A 133 10.78 -16.46 3.27
N PRO A 134 11.67 -15.79 4.02
CA PRO A 134 11.28 -14.60 4.78
C PRO A 134 10.79 -13.48 3.84
N CYS A 135 9.64 -12.85 4.15
CA CYS A 135 9.06 -11.81 3.28
C CYS A 135 9.06 -10.39 3.87
N SER A 136 9.33 -10.25 5.17
CA SER A 136 9.31 -8.99 5.92
C SER A 136 9.87 -9.20 7.33
N PRO A 137 10.21 -8.14 8.08
CA PRO A 137 10.65 -8.25 9.48
C PRO A 137 9.73 -9.06 10.40
N GLY A 138 8.42 -8.99 10.19
CA GLY A 138 7.43 -9.73 10.96
C GLY A 138 7.07 -11.11 10.39
N CYS A 139 7.84 -11.63 9.42
CA CYS A 139 7.53 -12.91 8.79
C CYS A 139 7.81 -14.08 9.74
N THR A 140 6.84 -14.95 9.94
CA THR A 140 6.99 -16.15 10.77
C THR A 140 8.14 -17.08 10.35
N ASN A 141 8.55 -17.04 9.08
CA ASN A 141 9.62 -17.89 8.58
C ASN A 141 10.99 -17.58 9.22
N TRP A 142 11.16 -16.43 9.89
CA TRP A 142 12.37 -16.14 10.67
C TRP A 142 12.66 -17.19 11.75
N LEU A 143 11.62 -17.87 12.26
CA LEU A 143 11.79 -18.97 13.20
C LEU A 143 12.58 -20.14 12.64
N LEU A 144 12.63 -20.33 11.31
CA LEU A 144 13.50 -21.34 10.70
C LEU A 144 14.98 -21.02 10.85
N TYR A 145 15.32 -19.75 11.08
CA TYR A 145 16.68 -19.21 11.07
C TYR A 145 17.14 -18.75 12.46
N ALA A 146 16.51 -19.26 13.53
CA ALA A 146 16.79 -18.88 14.92
C ALA A 146 16.61 -17.39 15.24
N VAL A 147 15.80 -16.69 14.44
CA VAL A 147 15.44 -15.28 14.67
C VAL A 147 13.96 -15.17 14.98
N GLN A 148 13.64 -14.43 16.03
CA GLN A 148 12.26 -14.10 16.34
C GLN A 148 11.76 -13.00 15.37
N PRO A 149 10.59 -13.17 14.75
CA PRO A 149 10.02 -12.11 13.92
C PRO A 149 9.71 -10.87 14.76
N LYS A 150 9.76 -9.69 14.14
CA LYS A 150 9.44 -8.43 14.84
C LYS A 150 8.02 -8.46 15.41
N ASN A 151 7.89 -8.18 16.71
CA ASN A 151 6.67 -8.34 17.51
C ASN A 151 6.13 -9.78 17.48
N PRO A 152 6.88 -10.76 18.02
CA PRO A 152 6.46 -12.15 18.00
C PRO A 152 5.25 -12.36 18.90
N ARG A 153 4.51 -13.44 18.66
CA ARG A 153 3.37 -13.88 19.47
C ARG A 153 3.30 -15.39 19.49
N ALA A 154 2.55 -15.96 20.42
CA ALA A 154 2.28 -17.40 20.46
C ALA A 154 1.66 -17.92 19.14
N GLY A 155 1.98 -19.17 18.78
CA GLY A 155 1.34 -19.91 17.70
C GLY A 155 1.78 -19.52 16.28
N LEU A 156 2.94 -18.88 16.12
CA LEU A 156 3.52 -18.65 14.79
C LEU A 156 4.16 -19.95 14.30
N VAL A 157 3.78 -20.38 13.09
CA VAL A 157 4.30 -21.60 12.44
C VAL A 157 4.91 -21.24 11.08
N PRO A 158 6.19 -21.60 10.82
CA PRO A 158 6.81 -21.41 9.52
C PRO A 158 5.99 -21.98 8.37
N GLY A 159 6.03 -21.31 7.22
CA GLY A 159 5.22 -21.63 6.06
C GLY A 159 3.73 -21.27 6.19
N ARG A 160 3.31 -20.61 7.29
CA ARG A 160 1.93 -20.12 7.48
C ARG A 160 1.84 -18.60 7.66
N CYS A 161 2.86 -17.87 7.21
CA CYS A 161 2.84 -16.41 7.21
C CYS A 161 1.65 -15.89 6.39
N ARG A 162 0.86 -14.97 6.99
CA ARG A 162 -0.31 -14.35 6.34
C ARG A 162 0.04 -13.16 5.44
N GLY A 163 1.34 -12.87 5.29
CA GLY A 163 1.87 -11.82 4.44
C GLY A 163 1.41 -11.97 3.01
N LYS A 164 1.19 -10.85 2.31
CA LYS A 164 0.70 -10.90 0.93
C LYS A 164 1.62 -11.72 0.04
N ALA A 165 2.95 -11.57 0.19
CA ALA A 165 3.96 -12.27 -0.60
C ALA A 165 3.79 -13.80 -0.61
N HIS A 166 3.26 -14.40 0.46
CA HIS A 166 3.04 -15.84 0.55
C HIS A 166 1.71 -16.31 -0.07
N ARG A 167 0.86 -15.39 -0.51
CA ARG A 167 -0.36 -15.76 -1.23
C ARG A 167 0.02 -16.21 -2.62
N ARG A 168 -0.51 -17.37 -3.01
CA ARG A 168 -0.38 -17.92 -4.36
C ARG A 168 -0.72 -16.89 -5.44
N GLU A 169 -1.75 -16.08 -5.21
CA GLU A 169 -2.18 -15.02 -6.12
C GLU A 169 -1.08 -13.98 -6.42
N THR A 170 -0.13 -13.80 -5.51
CA THR A 170 0.88 -12.73 -5.59
C THR A 170 2.29 -13.21 -5.89
N LEU A 171 2.55 -14.53 -5.78
CA LEU A 171 3.85 -15.16 -6.08
C LEU A 171 5.06 -14.33 -5.61
N GLY A 172 5.13 -14.03 -4.30
CA GLY A 172 6.26 -13.29 -3.70
C GLY A 172 6.07 -11.77 -3.72
N PHE A 173 5.07 -11.25 -4.42
CA PHE A 173 4.84 -9.81 -4.53
C PHE A 173 4.04 -9.25 -3.33
N GLY A 174 4.73 -8.87 -2.26
CA GLY A 174 4.11 -8.30 -1.05
C GLY A 174 3.63 -6.84 -1.17
N GLY A 175 3.97 -6.14 -2.25
CA GLY A 175 4.07 -4.68 -2.30
C GLY A 175 2.92 -3.90 -2.96
N ARG A 176 3.05 -2.57 -2.89
CA ARG A 176 2.21 -1.60 -3.63
C ARG A 176 2.93 -1.24 -4.93
N ARG A 177 2.30 -1.51 -6.08
CA ARG A 177 2.84 -1.16 -7.41
C ARG A 177 2.85 0.34 -7.71
N VAL A 178 2.13 1.11 -6.90
CA VAL A 178 2.13 2.58 -6.93
C VAL A 178 2.63 3.07 -5.58
N LEU A 179 3.68 3.89 -5.62
CA LEU A 179 4.10 4.64 -4.44
C LEU A 179 2.95 5.54 -3.98
N VAL A 180 2.59 5.43 -2.71
CA VAL A 180 1.56 6.27 -2.11
C VAL A 180 2.01 7.72 -2.14
N SER A 181 1.07 8.64 -2.40
CA SER A 181 1.31 10.08 -2.54
C SER A 181 2.18 10.65 -1.41
N ARG A 182 2.10 10.11 -0.19
CA ARG A 182 2.85 10.58 0.99
C ARG A 182 4.35 10.78 0.74
N LYS A 183 5.03 9.83 0.09
CA LYS A 183 6.48 9.94 -0.15
C LYS A 183 6.84 11.04 -1.15
N TRP A 184 5.89 11.42 -2.01
CA TRP A 184 6.10 12.39 -3.10
C TRP A 184 5.55 13.78 -2.79
N SER A 185 4.37 13.83 -2.18
CA SER A 185 3.61 15.06 -1.90
C SER A 185 3.71 15.51 -0.44
N GLY A 186 4.30 14.70 0.44
CA GLY A 186 4.20 14.89 1.90
C GLY A 186 2.80 14.62 2.47
N LYS A 187 1.75 14.62 1.63
CA LYS A 187 0.35 14.55 2.05
C LYS A 187 -0.16 13.13 2.27
N THR A 188 -0.77 12.92 3.42
CA THR A 188 -1.56 11.74 3.82
C THR A 188 -2.93 11.71 3.14
N LEU A 189 -3.62 10.57 3.22
CA LEU A 189 -5.01 10.47 2.72
C LEU A 189 -5.97 11.39 3.49
N ALA A 190 -5.64 11.71 4.75
CA ALA A 190 -6.39 12.68 5.54
C ALA A 190 -6.20 14.08 4.96
N ASP A 191 -4.96 14.47 4.66
CA ASP A 191 -4.65 15.77 4.05
C ASP A 191 -5.37 15.92 2.70
N HIS A 192 -5.34 14.88 1.86
CA HIS A 192 -6.10 14.86 0.59
C HIS A 192 -7.62 14.90 0.77
N ARG A 193 -8.14 14.45 1.91
CA ARG A 193 -9.57 14.57 2.25
C ARG A 193 -9.90 16.00 2.67
N GLU A 194 -9.04 16.63 3.47
CA GLU A 194 -9.20 18.03 3.87
C GLU A 194 -9.06 18.98 2.69
N ASP A 195 -8.08 18.79 1.81
CA ASP A 195 -7.93 19.57 0.57
C ASP A 195 -9.23 19.54 -0.26
N ARG A 196 -9.85 18.35 -0.41
CA ARG A 196 -11.13 18.20 -1.11
C ARG A 196 -12.28 18.89 -0.40
N LYS A 197 -12.35 18.83 0.93
CA LYS A 197 -13.37 19.56 1.71
C LYS A 197 -13.22 21.06 1.52
N THR A 198 -11.99 21.58 1.61
CA THR A 198 -11.68 23.00 1.37
C THR A 198 -12.10 23.42 -0.03
N TRP A 199 -11.74 22.63 -1.05
CA TRP A 199 -12.17 22.88 -2.42
C TRP A 199 -13.71 22.90 -2.54
N ILE A 200 -14.42 21.89 -2.02
CA ILE A 200 -15.90 21.85 -2.05
C ILE A 200 -16.48 23.08 -1.36
N ARG A 201 -15.96 23.48 -0.19
CA ARG A 201 -16.42 24.68 0.52
C ARG A 201 -16.22 25.96 -0.31
N GLN A 202 -15.07 26.10 -0.98
CA GLN A 202 -14.82 27.23 -1.87
C GLN A 202 -15.81 27.26 -3.04
N GLN A 203 -16.09 26.09 -3.65
CA GLN A 203 -17.08 25.99 -4.73
C GLN A 203 -18.48 26.36 -4.25
N LEU A 204 -18.89 25.84 -3.09
CA LEU A 204 -20.17 26.15 -2.47
C LEU A 204 -20.30 27.65 -2.14
N ALA A 205 -19.24 28.28 -1.62
CA ALA A 205 -19.23 29.70 -1.33
C ALA A 205 -19.43 30.56 -2.59
N VAL A 206 -18.76 30.24 -3.72
CA VAL A 206 -18.98 30.91 -5.02
C VAL A 206 -20.45 30.78 -5.47
N LEU A 207 -21.05 29.62 -5.20
CA LEU A 207 -22.45 29.34 -5.51
C LEU A 207 -23.44 29.96 -4.49
N GLY A 208 -22.95 30.73 -3.51
CA GLY A 208 -23.77 31.41 -2.51
C GLY A 208 -24.17 30.54 -1.31
N HIS A 209 -23.60 29.35 -1.18
CA HIS A 209 -23.76 28.47 -0.03
C HIS A 209 -22.60 28.71 0.96
N THR A 210 -22.77 29.72 1.83
CA THR A 210 -21.78 30.12 2.84
C THR A 210 -22.02 29.51 4.22
N ASP A 211 -23.11 28.76 4.40
CA ASP A 211 -23.45 28.13 5.66
C ASP A 211 -22.39 27.09 6.05
N THR A 212 -21.75 27.31 7.20
CA THR A 212 -20.73 26.42 7.75
C THR A 212 -21.32 25.17 8.40
N GLY A 213 -22.66 25.04 8.40
CA GLY A 213 -23.37 23.98 9.09
C GLY A 213 -23.31 24.25 10.59
N GLY A 214 -24.35 24.86 11.13
CA GLY A 214 -24.48 25.05 12.57
C GLY A 214 -24.30 23.73 13.32
N THR A 215 -23.53 23.74 14.40
CA THR A 215 -23.43 22.61 15.32
C THR A 215 -24.82 22.39 15.91
N PRO A 216 -25.48 21.24 15.71
CA PRO A 216 -26.71 20.99 16.42
C PRO A 216 -26.29 20.58 17.85
N ASP A 217 -26.29 21.53 18.78
CA ASP A 217 -25.84 21.40 20.18
C ASP A 217 -26.60 20.34 21.01
N ARG A 218 -27.45 19.52 20.37
CA ARG A 218 -28.33 18.54 21.02
C ARG A 218 -28.31 17.14 20.39
N VAL A 219 -27.34 16.82 19.53
CA VAL A 219 -27.31 15.51 18.84
C VAL A 219 -26.03 14.74 19.17
N ALA A 220 -26.19 13.59 19.82
CA ALA A 220 -25.11 12.64 20.03
C ALA A 220 -25.04 11.67 18.85
N TRP A 221 -23.88 11.59 18.20
CA TRP A 221 -23.63 10.62 17.14
C TRP A 221 -23.07 9.33 17.73
N GLN A 222 -23.76 8.21 17.53
CA GLN A 222 -23.26 6.88 17.91
C GLN A 222 -22.91 6.08 16.66
N LEU A 223 -21.74 5.44 16.67
CA LEU A 223 -21.32 4.53 15.61
C LEU A 223 -22.06 3.19 15.76
N LEU A 224 -22.88 2.83 14.78
CA LEU A 224 -23.52 1.50 14.72
C LEU A 224 -22.46 0.44 14.42
N ARG A 225 -22.41 -0.62 15.25
CA ARG A 225 -21.46 -1.73 15.08
C ARG A 225 -22.05 -2.84 14.20
N PRO A 226 -21.22 -3.66 13.54
CA PRO A 226 -21.71 -4.85 12.86
C PRO A 226 -22.52 -5.73 13.82
N GLY A 227 -23.79 -6.02 13.48
CA GLY A 227 -24.71 -6.80 14.32
C GLY A 227 -25.65 -5.99 15.21
N ASP A 228 -25.55 -4.66 15.23
CA ASP A 228 -26.49 -3.80 15.97
C ASP A 228 -27.90 -3.88 15.34
N PRO A 229 -28.95 -4.24 16.10
CA PRO A 229 -30.33 -4.35 15.61
C PRO A 229 -30.88 -3.06 15.00
N ALA A 230 -30.36 -1.90 15.42
CA ALA A 230 -30.75 -0.60 14.88
C ALA A 230 -30.08 -0.29 13.53
N THR A 231 -29.14 -1.14 13.06
CA THR A 231 -28.48 -0.95 11.77
C THR A 231 -29.46 -1.19 10.63
N PRO A 232 -29.74 -0.17 9.79
CA PRO A 232 -30.54 -0.38 8.60
C PRO A 232 -29.88 -1.43 7.71
N ARG A 233 -30.70 -2.23 7.02
CA ARG A 233 -30.19 -3.22 6.06
C ARG A 233 -29.25 -2.55 5.05
N ARG A 234 -28.20 -3.27 4.66
CA ARG A 234 -27.12 -2.73 3.81
C ARG A 234 -27.66 -2.16 2.50
N GLU A 235 -28.68 -2.80 1.94
CA GLU A 235 -29.35 -2.38 0.71
C GLU A 235 -30.00 -1.00 0.87
N HIS A 236 -30.64 -0.73 2.02
CA HIS A 236 -31.24 0.58 2.32
C HIS A 236 -30.16 1.67 2.48
N LEU A 237 -29.04 1.36 3.14
CA LEU A 237 -27.92 2.31 3.26
C LEU A 237 -27.33 2.66 1.89
N LEU A 238 -27.20 1.67 1.01
CA LEU A 238 -26.72 1.87 -0.36
C LEU A 238 -27.70 2.71 -1.18
N LEU A 239 -28.99 2.38 -1.17
CA LEU A 239 -30.02 3.16 -1.87
C LEU A 239 -30.09 4.60 -1.36
N ARG A 240 -29.98 4.82 -0.04
CA ARG A 240 -29.94 6.15 0.53
C ARG A 240 -28.71 6.93 0.08
N ALA A 241 -27.53 6.32 0.10
CA ALA A 241 -26.31 6.96 -0.38
C ALA A 241 -26.37 7.33 -1.88
N VAL A 242 -27.01 6.48 -2.70
CA VAL A 242 -27.27 6.77 -4.12
C VAL A 242 -28.23 7.95 -4.27
N ALA A 243 -29.36 7.94 -3.55
CA ALA A 243 -30.34 9.03 -3.59
C ALA A 243 -29.72 10.37 -3.13
N ASP A 244 -28.93 10.36 -2.05
CA ASP A 244 -28.21 11.53 -1.56
C ASP A 244 -27.22 12.06 -2.62
N ARG A 245 -26.49 11.16 -3.31
CA ARG A 245 -25.59 11.53 -4.41
C ARG A 245 -26.32 12.15 -5.60
N HIS A 246 -27.47 11.61 -6.00
CA HIS A 246 -28.29 12.19 -7.06
C HIS A 246 -28.80 13.58 -6.66
N ARG A 247 -29.33 13.72 -5.44
CA ARG A 247 -29.80 15.00 -4.91
C ARG A 247 -28.69 16.05 -4.90
N TRP A 248 -27.51 15.71 -4.37
CA TRP A 248 -26.39 16.65 -4.33
C TRP A 248 -25.88 17.04 -5.72
N ARG A 249 -25.87 16.10 -6.68
CA ARG A 249 -25.51 16.42 -8.07
C ARG A 249 -26.53 17.37 -8.69
N ALA A 250 -27.82 17.10 -8.56
CA ALA A 250 -28.87 17.99 -9.06
C ALA A 250 -28.78 19.39 -8.43
N GLN A 251 -28.56 19.48 -7.11
CA GLN A 251 -28.34 20.76 -6.42
C GLN A 251 -27.13 21.53 -6.99
N LEU A 252 -26.02 20.84 -7.23
CA LEU A 252 -24.83 21.44 -7.83
C LEU A 252 -25.08 21.91 -9.27
N ASP A 253 -25.78 21.12 -10.08
CA ASP A 253 -26.08 21.46 -11.47
C ASP A 253 -27.03 22.67 -11.56
N VAL A 254 -28.04 22.75 -10.70
CA VAL A 254 -28.94 23.93 -10.58
C VAL A 254 -28.14 25.17 -10.15
N ALA A 255 -27.28 25.04 -9.15
CA ALA A 255 -26.46 26.16 -8.68
C ALA A 255 -25.51 26.68 -9.78
N ARG A 256 -24.91 25.78 -10.55
CA ARG A 256 -24.08 26.12 -11.73
C ARG A 256 -24.88 26.82 -12.82
N ALA A 257 -26.08 26.32 -13.13
CA ALA A 257 -26.93 26.94 -14.15
C ALA A 257 -27.32 28.38 -13.76
N ALA A 258 -27.51 28.66 -12.47
CA ALA A 258 -27.91 29.97 -11.98
C ALA A 258 -26.75 31.00 -11.88
N ARG A 259 -25.52 30.54 -11.63
CA ARG A 259 -24.38 31.43 -11.28
C ARG A 259 -23.15 31.27 -12.19
N GLY A 260 -23.21 30.39 -13.18
CA GLY A 260 -22.07 30.00 -14.01
C GLY A 260 -21.24 28.88 -13.39
N ASP A 261 -20.34 28.29 -14.19
CA ASP A 261 -19.37 27.32 -13.66
C ASP A 261 -18.27 28.11 -12.94
N PRO A 262 -17.95 27.79 -11.67
CA PRO A 262 -16.79 28.39 -11.01
C PRO A 262 -15.52 28.15 -11.81
N ASP A 263 -14.58 29.12 -11.76
CA ASP A 263 -13.25 28.97 -12.34
C ASP A 263 -12.64 27.62 -11.97
N ALA A 264 -11.90 27.01 -12.91
CA ALA A 264 -11.20 25.75 -12.67
C ALA A 264 -10.13 25.93 -11.58
N VAL A 265 -10.51 25.79 -10.32
CA VAL A 265 -9.58 25.83 -9.20
C VAL A 265 -8.87 24.48 -9.17
N SER A 266 -7.69 24.43 -9.76
CA SER A 266 -6.81 23.27 -9.65
C SER A 266 -6.58 22.99 -8.17
N ALA A 267 -6.88 21.77 -7.73
CA ALA A 267 -6.63 21.31 -6.36
C ALA A 267 -5.14 21.39 -5.92
N THR A 268 -4.25 21.83 -6.82
CA THR A 268 -2.83 22.08 -6.55
C THR A 268 -2.29 23.36 -7.21
N GLY A 269 -3.16 24.23 -7.75
CA GLY A 269 -2.72 25.44 -8.44
C GLY A 269 -2.53 26.59 -7.45
N THR A 270 -1.29 26.87 -7.07
CA THR A 270 -0.94 28.22 -6.63
C THR A 270 -1.13 29.13 -7.84
N ARG A 271 -2.02 30.13 -7.74
CA ARG A 271 -2.07 31.25 -8.70
C ARG A 271 -0.67 31.87 -8.67
N VAL A 272 0.14 31.63 -9.69
CA VAL A 272 1.36 32.42 -9.90
C VAL A 272 0.85 33.80 -10.35
N PRO A 273 1.20 34.90 -9.66
CA PRO A 273 0.83 36.24 -10.14
C PRO A 273 1.46 36.44 -11.52
N ASP A 274 0.69 36.97 -12.47
CA ASP A 274 1.22 37.38 -13.77
C ASP A 274 2.42 38.31 -13.53
N ALA A 275 3.55 37.95 -14.13
CA ALA A 275 4.74 38.79 -14.12
C ALA A 275 4.43 40.05 -14.95
N ALA A 276 4.48 41.20 -14.27
CA ALA A 276 4.58 42.50 -14.91
C ALA A 276 5.98 42.68 -15.53
#